data_AF-A0A926X3F1-F1
#
_entry.id   AF-A0A926X3F1-F1
#
_cell.length_a   1.000
_cell.length_b   1.000
_cell.length_c   1.000
_cell.angle_alpha   90.00
_cell.angle_beta   90.00
_cell.angle_gamma   90.00
#
_symmetry.space_group_name_H-M   'P 1'
#
loop_
_entity.id
_entity.type
_entity.pdbx_description
1 polymer ?
#
loop_
_entity_poly.entity_id
_entity_poly.type
_entity_poly.pdbx_seq_one_letter_code
_entity_poly.pdbx_strand_id
1 'polypeptide(L)'
;MLEFLTLFPLAQVVTAAPPSATMPQISEVIQPNEIRPLPGQLDAVPVFNSNSPELVQSEGILLSTFPPDGMAAPSAHLNFPFQGRFDLFAHHIARGVTLDDVRTLYLGVLIFNPNDRPVRLDILQAATYLSQEAPFNDLPSYVANPLGTVFAGPGSRTTNDILRGQRQPSWPSELVIPPRSPYLFVNAPIPLRSMDALRNGIPLPQFLTSSTSGSSSPSSLSSLPPRPRRTTPATNGRSLLAYLWSSEPVYVASLAMYAPLNPNGSERAPLMSEWVDLLLRGRLAGPRDIPPTPPDRNYVSRFFYGRVAGVAQGSQWTAHLTDTPNANHLSVPQAGQAISYVLSTVDNGTFGTGQIQSAPMLARYSDTAYRAHGNYGVHYNLTLPLENNTDRAQTVAILIQTPLKEEETVGALRFLQPPDRQVFFRGTVRIRYKDDFGVTETRYLHIVQRRGQEGEPLIRLRMPRGDRRLVQVDFIYPPDSTPPQVLTVRSLDEELLR
;
A
#
# COMPACT_ATOMS: atom_id res chain seq x y z
N MET A 1 -62.29 -19.04 -64.49
CA MET A 1 -62.51 -18.40 -63.19
C MET A 1 -61.52 -19.05 -62.23
N LEU A 2 -60.31 -18.51 -62.15
CA LEU A 2 -59.24 -18.98 -61.24
C LEU A 2 -58.54 -17.74 -60.70
N GLU A 3 -58.56 -17.62 -59.38
CA GLU A 3 -58.00 -16.52 -58.60
C GLU A 3 -56.48 -16.49 -58.68
N PHE A 4 -55.91 -15.30 -58.88
CA PHE A 4 -54.49 -15.03 -58.66
C PHE A 4 -54.33 -14.29 -57.33
N LEU A 5 -53.81 -15.01 -56.34
CA LEU A 5 -53.35 -14.48 -55.05
C LEU A 5 -52.13 -13.59 -55.28
N THR A 6 -52.24 -12.30 -54.93
CA THR A 6 -51.13 -11.35 -54.87
C THR A 6 -50.43 -11.46 -53.51
N LEU A 7 -49.16 -11.86 -53.52
CA LEU A 7 -48.29 -11.80 -52.35
C LEU A 7 -47.85 -10.34 -52.10
N PHE A 8 -48.13 -9.82 -50.90
CA PHE A 8 -47.50 -8.62 -50.36
C PHE A 8 -46.11 -8.96 -49.79
N PRO A 9 -45.03 -8.23 -50.14
CA PRO A 9 -43.77 -8.36 -49.43
C PRO A 9 -43.83 -7.59 -48.10
N LEU A 10 -43.56 -8.27 -46.98
CA LEU A 10 -43.29 -7.61 -45.71
C LEU A 10 -42.01 -6.77 -45.82
N ALA A 11 -42.13 -5.46 -45.62
CA ALA A 11 -40.98 -4.59 -45.40
C ALA A 11 -40.34 -4.93 -44.04
N GLN A 12 -39.11 -5.44 -44.06
CA GLN A 12 -38.29 -5.58 -42.87
C GLN A 12 -37.84 -4.19 -42.41
N VAL A 13 -38.29 -3.78 -41.23
CA VAL A 13 -37.71 -2.62 -40.52
C VAL A 13 -36.33 -3.04 -40.04
N VAL A 14 -35.29 -2.63 -40.76
CA VAL A 14 -33.90 -2.75 -40.31
C VAL A 14 -33.72 -1.75 -39.17
N THR A 15 -33.72 -2.24 -37.93
CA THR A 15 -33.28 -1.45 -36.77
C THR A 15 -31.78 -1.21 -36.92
N ALA A 16 -31.37 0.06 -37.00
CA ALA A 16 -29.97 0.43 -37.06
C ALA A 16 -29.26 -0.10 -35.80
N ALA A 17 -28.13 -0.79 -36.01
CA ALA A 17 -27.27 -1.22 -34.92
C ALA A 17 -26.82 0.01 -34.10
N PRO A 18 -26.75 -0.10 -32.76
CA PRO A 18 -26.19 0.98 -31.95
C PRO A 18 -24.75 1.27 -32.41
N PRO A 19 -24.30 2.53 -32.41
CA PRO A 19 -22.94 2.86 -32.81
C PRO A 19 -21.95 2.09 -31.95
N SER A 20 -21.10 1.29 -32.61
CA SER A 20 -19.98 0.60 -31.98
C SER A 20 -19.14 1.64 -31.23
N ALA A 21 -19.04 1.50 -29.91
CA ALA A 21 -18.17 2.33 -29.09
C ALA A 21 -16.73 2.21 -29.62
N THR A 22 -16.26 3.25 -30.30
CA THR A 22 -14.88 3.32 -30.79
C THR A 22 -13.97 3.28 -29.58
N MET A 23 -13.13 2.26 -29.45
CA MET A 23 -12.14 2.25 -28.38
C MET A 23 -11.25 3.50 -28.55
N PRO A 24 -11.01 4.28 -27.48
CA PRO A 24 -10.17 5.46 -27.59
C PRO A 24 -8.79 5.03 -28.09
N GLN A 25 -8.27 5.69 -29.13
CA GLN A 25 -6.91 5.45 -29.57
C GLN A 25 -5.96 5.90 -28.47
N ILE A 26 -5.14 4.96 -27.99
CA ILE A 26 -4.10 5.24 -27.01
C ILE A 26 -2.90 5.81 -27.77
N SER A 27 -2.52 7.03 -27.44
CA SER A 27 -1.33 7.69 -27.95
C SER A 27 -0.26 7.76 -26.86
N GLU A 28 1.00 7.73 -27.27
CA GLU A 28 2.13 7.90 -26.37
C GLU A 28 2.56 9.36 -26.34
N VAL A 29 2.79 9.89 -25.14
CA VAL A 29 3.29 11.24 -24.92
C VAL A 29 4.70 11.15 -24.35
N ILE A 30 5.67 11.74 -25.05
CA ILE A 30 7.06 11.79 -24.63
C ILE A 30 7.34 13.18 -24.09
N GLN A 31 7.71 13.26 -22.81
CA GLN A 31 8.06 14.52 -22.15
C GLN A 31 9.57 14.56 -21.90
N PRO A 32 10.32 15.41 -22.63
CA PRO A 32 11.73 15.67 -22.33
C PRO A 32 11.89 16.13 -20.88
N ASN A 33 12.74 15.46 -20.13
CA ASN A 33 12.91 15.70 -18.70
C ASN A 33 14.28 15.19 -18.24
N GLU A 34 14.96 15.97 -17.41
CA GLU A 34 16.16 15.46 -16.75
C GLU A 34 15.75 14.49 -15.63
N ILE A 35 16.09 13.22 -15.77
CA ILE A 35 15.76 12.19 -14.79
C ILE A 35 16.99 11.94 -13.90
N ARG A 36 16.84 12.18 -12.60
CA ARG A 36 17.88 12.08 -11.59
C ARG A 36 17.60 10.93 -10.60
N PRO A 37 18.64 10.26 -10.09
CA PRO A 37 18.48 9.42 -8.90
C PRO A 37 18.03 10.29 -7.72
N LEU A 38 17.25 9.71 -6.81
CA LEU A 38 16.87 10.38 -5.58
C LEU A 38 18.06 10.41 -4.61
N PRO A 39 18.54 11.58 -4.14
CA PRO A 39 19.62 11.60 -3.15
C PRO A 39 19.16 11.01 -1.81
N GLY A 40 20.12 10.72 -0.94
CA GLY A 40 19.88 10.05 0.33
C GLY A 40 19.81 8.54 0.19
N GLN A 41 19.30 7.89 1.24
CA GLN A 41 19.22 6.44 1.34
C GLN A 41 18.14 6.04 2.36
N LEU A 42 17.76 4.76 2.34
CA LEU A 42 16.99 4.16 3.42
C LEU A 42 17.77 4.22 4.74
N ASP A 43 17.05 4.39 5.85
CA ASP A 43 17.60 4.15 7.18
C ASP A 43 17.89 2.66 7.43
N ALA A 44 18.35 2.33 8.65
CA ALA A 44 18.68 0.97 9.04
C ALA A 44 17.57 0.29 9.87
N VAL A 45 16.38 0.88 9.98
CA VAL A 45 15.29 0.33 10.81
C VAL A 45 14.79 -0.96 10.16
N PRO A 46 14.81 -2.11 10.88
CA PRO A 46 14.29 -3.35 10.33
C PRO A 46 12.76 -3.32 10.25
N VAL A 47 12.21 -3.81 9.14
CA VAL A 47 10.78 -3.85 8.85
C VAL A 47 10.36 -5.31 8.65
N PHE A 48 9.54 -5.83 9.57
CA PHE A 48 8.83 -7.09 9.38
C PHE A 48 7.78 -6.90 8.29
N ASN A 49 7.96 -7.54 7.14
CA ASN A 49 7.13 -7.33 5.95
C ASN A 49 6.38 -8.61 5.59
N SER A 50 5.10 -8.67 5.91
CA SER A 50 4.21 -9.82 5.70
C SER A 50 3.23 -9.55 4.55
N ASN A 51 3.59 -9.94 3.34
CA ASN A 51 2.73 -9.78 2.15
C ASN A 51 2.78 -11.00 1.22
N SER A 52 3.25 -12.16 1.69
CA SER A 52 3.22 -13.41 0.91
C SER A 52 2.69 -14.61 1.73
N PRO A 53 1.59 -15.24 1.30
CA PRO A 53 0.82 -14.85 0.12
C PRO A 53 -0.02 -13.60 0.39
N GLU A 54 -0.21 -12.77 -0.63
CA GLU A 54 -1.19 -11.68 -0.52
C GLU A 54 -2.61 -12.27 -0.44
N LEU A 55 -2.92 -13.23 -1.31
CA LEU A 55 -4.20 -13.94 -1.31
C LEU A 55 -4.12 -15.18 -0.41
N VAL A 56 -4.78 -15.14 0.73
CA VAL A 56 -4.79 -16.24 1.71
C VAL A 56 -6.06 -17.07 1.54
N GLN A 57 -5.88 -18.37 1.30
CA GLN A 57 -6.97 -19.34 1.18
C GLN A 57 -6.78 -20.57 2.08
N SER A 58 -5.58 -20.77 2.62
CA SER A 58 -5.31 -21.77 3.66
C SER A 58 -4.65 -21.15 4.89
N GLU A 59 -4.95 -21.73 6.05
CA GLU A 59 -4.33 -21.35 7.32
C GLU A 59 -2.83 -21.65 7.33
N GLY A 60 -2.09 -20.98 8.20
CA GLY A 60 -0.66 -21.20 8.35
C GLY A 60 0.12 -19.97 8.80
N ILE A 61 1.44 -20.12 8.77
CA ILE A 61 2.41 -19.08 9.04
C ILE A 61 2.52 -18.18 7.80
N LEU A 62 2.28 -16.87 7.96
CA LEU A 62 2.47 -15.89 6.90
C LEU A 62 3.93 -15.42 6.86
N LEU A 63 4.47 -15.06 8.04
CA LEU A 63 5.87 -14.75 8.26
C LEU A 63 6.24 -15.02 9.72
N SER A 64 7.37 -15.64 9.98
CA SER A 64 7.86 -15.86 11.35
C SER A 64 9.36 -15.63 11.42
N THR A 65 9.76 -14.88 12.44
CA THR A 65 11.16 -14.60 12.75
C THR A 65 11.69 -15.41 13.93
N PHE A 66 10.86 -16.28 14.50
CA PHE A 66 11.28 -17.17 15.58
C PHE A 66 12.45 -18.07 15.16
N PRO A 67 13.21 -18.64 16.10
CA PRO A 67 14.18 -19.68 15.80
C PRO A 67 13.49 -20.93 15.21
N PRO A 68 14.14 -21.65 14.28
CA PRO A 68 13.60 -22.85 13.66
C PRO A 68 13.62 -24.09 14.58
N ASP A 69 14.45 -24.08 15.62
CA ASP A 69 14.65 -25.22 16.51
C ASP A 69 13.35 -25.58 17.25
N GLY A 70 12.96 -26.84 17.17
CA GLY A 70 11.72 -27.35 17.78
C GLY A 70 10.43 -27.04 17.02
N MET A 71 10.51 -26.34 15.87
CA MET A 71 9.36 -26.05 15.01
C MET A 71 9.09 -27.21 14.04
N ALA A 72 7.82 -27.51 13.77
CA ALA A 72 7.46 -28.61 12.85
C ALA A 72 7.84 -28.32 11.39
N ALA A 73 7.92 -27.05 11.00
CA ALA A 73 8.33 -26.62 9.67
C ALA A 73 9.49 -25.61 9.75
N PRO A 74 10.74 -26.05 10.02
CA PRO A 74 11.89 -25.15 10.25
C PRO A 74 12.09 -24.06 9.19
N SER A 75 11.80 -24.34 7.92
CA SER A 75 11.94 -23.37 6.82
C SER A 75 10.96 -22.19 6.89
N ALA A 76 9.94 -22.26 7.74
CA ALA A 76 8.99 -21.18 7.99
C ALA A 76 9.43 -20.22 9.10
N HIS A 77 10.68 -20.28 9.55
CA HIS A 77 11.18 -19.52 10.71
C HIS A 77 12.56 -18.92 10.40
N LEU A 78 12.61 -17.58 10.34
CA LEU A 78 13.80 -16.86 9.85
C LEU A 78 14.91 -16.63 10.89
N ASN A 79 14.65 -16.92 12.17
CA ASN A 79 15.59 -16.66 13.26
C ASN A 79 16.16 -15.23 13.28
N PHE A 80 15.29 -14.23 13.32
CA PHE A 80 15.66 -12.82 13.34
C PHE A 80 15.05 -12.11 14.56
N PRO A 81 15.83 -11.76 15.60
CA PRO A 81 15.32 -10.98 16.71
C PRO A 81 15.21 -9.49 16.35
N PHE A 82 14.17 -8.83 16.85
CA PHE A 82 14.02 -7.37 16.82
C PHE A 82 14.39 -6.77 18.17
N GLN A 83 15.18 -5.69 18.17
CA GLN A 83 15.50 -4.90 19.36
C GLN A 83 15.64 -3.43 18.96
N GLY A 84 15.27 -2.51 19.84
CA GLY A 84 15.22 -1.09 19.50
C GLY A 84 14.05 -0.80 18.55
N ARG A 85 14.22 0.16 17.65
CA ARG A 85 13.20 0.62 16.69
C ARG A 85 12.99 -0.41 15.57
N PHE A 86 11.76 -0.83 15.32
CA PHE A 86 11.39 -1.69 14.18
C PHE A 86 9.93 -1.49 13.73
N ASP A 87 9.63 -1.84 12.48
CA ASP A 87 8.28 -1.73 11.92
C ASP A 87 7.63 -3.07 11.67
N LEU A 88 6.29 -3.09 11.74
CA LEU A 88 5.46 -4.18 11.27
C LEU A 88 4.59 -3.68 10.12
N PHE A 89 4.74 -4.30 8.95
CA PHE A 89 3.85 -4.14 7.81
C PHE A 89 3.20 -5.50 7.50
N ALA A 90 1.88 -5.50 7.34
CA ALA A 90 1.17 -6.65 6.81
C ALA A 90 0.05 -6.22 5.86
N HIS A 91 -0.10 -6.95 4.76
CA HIS A 91 -1.21 -6.77 3.82
C HIS A 91 -1.65 -8.13 3.30
N HIS A 92 -2.89 -8.51 3.56
CA HIS A 92 -3.43 -9.80 3.14
C HIS A 92 -4.90 -9.70 2.76
N ILE A 93 -5.30 -10.53 1.80
CA ILE A 93 -6.63 -10.64 1.23
C ILE A 93 -7.16 -12.04 1.51
N ALA A 94 -8.26 -12.13 2.25
CA ALA A 94 -9.04 -13.35 2.32
C ALA A 94 -9.93 -13.44 1.08
N ARG A 95 -9.98 -14.62 0.44
CA ARG A 95 -10.92 -14.91 -0.64
C ARG A 95 -11.56 -16.27 -0.46
N GLY A 96 -12.87 -16.32 -0.61
CA GLY A 96 -13.64 -17.56 -0.56
C GLY A 96 -13.15 -18.57 -1.59
N VAL A 97 -13.08 -19.85 -1.20
CA VAL A 97 -12.71 -20.93 -2.13
C VAL A 97 -13.89 -21.28 -3.05
N THR A 98 -15.11 -21.11 -2.55
CA THR A 98 -16.37 -21.25 -3.30
C THR A 98 -17.18 -19.96 -3.25
N LEU A 99 -18.25 -19.87 -4.05
CA LEU A 99 -19.14 -18.70 -4.07
C LEU A 99 -19.86 -18.48 -2.72
N ASP A 100 -20.12 -19.57 -2.00
CA ASP A 100 -20.82 -19.58 -0.71
C ASP A 100 -19.86 -19.54 0.50
N ASP A 101 -18.54 -19.53 0.25
CA ASP A 101 -17.55 -19.41 1.32
C ASP A 101 -17.62 -18.01 1.93
N VAL A 102 -18.11 -17.98 3.16
CA VAL A 102 -18.36 -16.79 3.95
C VAL A 102 -17.60 -16.83 5.27
N ARG A 103 -16.59 -17.71 5.39
CA ARG A 103 -15.79 -17.84 6.60
C ARG A 103 -15.04 -16.56 6.91
N THR A 104 -14.78 -16.31 8.18
CA THR A 104 -13.90 -15.22 8.61
C THR A 104 -12.48 -15.73 8.75
N LEU A 105 -11.53 -15.16 7.99
CA LEU A 105 -10.10 -15.37 8.24
C LEU A 105 -9.64 -14.41 9.34
N TYR A 106 -8.70 -14.80 10.19
CA TYR A 106 -8.04 -13.93 11.15
C TYR A 106 -6.58 -13.74 10.79
N LEU A 107 -6.10 -12.51 10.96
CA LEU A 107 -4.68 -12.16 11.02
C LEU A 107 -4.28 -12.10 12.50
N GLY A 108 -3.43 -13.05 12.91
CA GLY A 108 -2.77 -13.06 14.21
C GLY A 108 -1.36 -12.47 14.10
N VAL A 109 -0.95 -11.63 15.05
CA VAL A 109 0.47 -11.23 15.21
C VAL A 109 0.91 -11.54 16.63
N LEU A 110 1.85 -12.46 16.77
CA LEU A 110 2.49 -12.81 18.03
C LEU A 110 3.83 -12.08 18.17
N ILE A 111 4.08 -11.53 19.35
CA ILE A 111 5.39 -11.03 19.77
C ILE A 111 5.82 -11.84 20.98
N PHE A 112 6.98 -12.48 20.92
CA PHE A 112 7.50 -13.32 21.98
C PHE A 112 8.70 -12.68 22.65
N ASN A 113 8.70 -12.68 23.98
CA ASN A 113 9.84 -12.34 24.80
C ASN A 113 10.69 -13.61 25.08
N PRO A 114 11.85 -13.78 24.42
CA PRO A 114 12.74 -14.90 24.68
C PRO A 114 13.58 -14.74 25.96
N ASN A 115 13.53 -13.59 26.63
CA ASN A 115 14.43 -13.26 27.74
C ASN A 115 13.88 -13.77 29.08
N ASP A 116 14.75 -13.84 30.08
CA ASP A 116 14.41 -14.14 31.48
C ASP A 116 13.95 -12.91 32.28
N ARG A 117 13.82 -11.75 31.60
CA ARG A 117 13.34 -10.49 32.15
C ARG A 117 12.18 -9.93 31.32
N PRO A 118 11.29 -9.11 31.90
CA PRO A 118 10.24 -8.45 31.13
C PRO A 118 10.80 -7.57 30.00
N VAL A 119 10.11 -7.54 28.86
CA VAL A 119 10.39 -6.62 27.75
C VAL A 119 9.39 -5.48 27.80
N ARG A 120 9.85 -4.23 27.68
CA ARG A 120 8.98 -3.10 27.37
C ARG A 120 8.87 -2.92 25.87
N LEU A 121 7.63 -2.83 25.37
CA LEU A 121 7.32 -2.58 23.96
C LEU A 121 6.55 -1.26 23.86
N ASP A 122 7.17 -0.27 23.20
CA ASP A 122 6.56 1.02 22.94
C ASP A 122 5.87 0.96 21.57
N ILE A 123 4.59 1.34 21.52
CA ILE A 123 3.79 1.40 20.30
C ILE A 123 3.68 2.87 19.88
N LEU A 124 4.63 3.27 19.04
CA LEU A 124 4.80 4.65 18.60
C LEU A 124 3.59 5.09 17.77
N GLN A 125 3.22 4.27 16.76
CA GLN A 125 2.02 4.42 15.95
C GLN A 125 1.53 3.04 15.49
N ALA A 126 0.23 2.89 15.28
CA ALA A 126 -0.36 1.68 14.70
C ALA A 126 -1.71 1.99 14.09
N ALA A 127 -1.95 1.45 12.89
CA ALA A 127 -3.23 1.50 12.21
C ALA A 127 -3.48 0.23 11.40
N THR A 128 -4.73 -0.21 11.38
CA THR A 128 -5.19 -1.29 10.52
C THR A 128 -6.62 -1.05 10.06
N TYR A 129 -6.90 -1.42 8.81
CA TYR A 129 -8.21 -1.26 8.20
C TYR A 129 -8.56 -2.43 7.30
N LEU A 130 -9.86 -2.75 7.23
CA LEU A 130 -10.44 -3.67 6.26
C LEU A 130 -10.83 -2.96 4.96
N SER A 131 -10.87 -3.68 3.84
CA SER A 131 -11.46 -3.17 2.60
C SER A 131 -12.95 -2.84 2.76
N GLN A 132 -13.66 -3.47 3.71
CA GLN A 132 -15.04 -3.11 4.05
C GLN A 132 -15.16 -1.82 4.89
N GLU A 133 -14.10 -1.43 5.62
CA GLU A 133 -14.04 -0.16 6.38
C GLU A 133 -13.44 0.97 5.54
N ALA A 134 -12.64 0.62 4.54
CA ALA A 134 -11.97 1.50 3.61
C ALA A 134 -12.11 0.96 2.18
N PRO A 135 -13.28 1.13 1.54
CA PRO A 135 -13.53 0.63 0.20
C PRO A 135 -12.61 1.26 -0.85
N PHE A 136 -12.41 0.55 -1.94
CA PHE A 136 -11.71 1.04 -3.13
C PHE A 136 -12.63 1.97 -3.93
N ASN A 137 -12.87 3.18 -3.40
CA ASN A 137 -13.66 4.20 -4.06
C ASN A 137 -13.03 4.60 -5.40
N ASP A 138 -13.86 4.84 -6.41
CA ASP A 138 -13.42 5.49 -7.65
C ASP A 138 -13.31 6.98 -7.37
N LEU A 139 -12.07 7.47 -7.22
CA LEU A 139 -11.77 8.85 -6.89
C LEU A 139 -11.16 9.55 -8.11
N PRO A 140 -11.35 10.87 -8.25
CA PRO A 140 -10.55 11.69 -9.15
C PRO A 140 -9.05 11.51 -8.91
N SER A 141 -8.23 11.85 -9.90
CA SER A 141 -6.77 11.72 -9.81
C SER A 141 -6.17 12.47 -8.64
N TYR A 142 -6.85 13.53 -8.20
CA TYR A 142 -6.43 14.42 -7.15
C TYR A 142 -7.62 14.87 -6.32
N VAL A 143 -7.54 14.69 -5.01
CA VAL A 143 -8.57 15.12 -4.06
C VAL A 143 -7.92 15.76 -2.84
N ALA A 144 -8.32 16.98 -2.50
CA ALA A 144 -7.92 17.60 -1.24
C ALA A 144 -8.40 16.75 -0.05
N ASN A 145 -7.50 16.46 0.87
CA ASN A 145 -7.78 15.59 2.01
C ASN A 145 -7.40 16.28 3.35
N PRO A 146 -7.83 17.52 3.64
CA PRO A 146 -7.41 18.21 4.87
C PRO A 146 -7.80 17.45 6.14
N LEU A 147 -8.99 16.82 6.12
CA LEU A 147 -9.56 16.10 7.27
C LEU A 147 -9.10 14.63 7.40
N GLY A 148 -8.36 14.09 6.41
CA GLY A 148 -7.93 12.69 6.42
C GLY A 148 -9.03 11.67 6.15
N THR A 149 -10.20 12.10 5.65
CA THR A 149 -11.37 11.24 5.39
C THR A 149 -11.43 10.68 3.96
N VAL A 150 -10.51 11.08 3.08
CA VAL A 150 -10.43 10.60 1.70
C VAL A 150 -9.41 9.46 1.58
N PHE A 151 -9.86 8.30 1.13
CA PHE A 151 -9.06 7.10 0.91
C PHE A 151 -9.71 6.19 -0.14
N ALA A 152 -8.89 5.32 -0.74
CA ALA A 152 -9.31 4.28 -1.66
C ALA A 152 -8.57 2.98 -1.32
N GLY A 153 -9.22 2.10 -0.56
CA GLY A 153 -8.64 0.86 -0.06
C GLY A 153 -8.05 0.96 1.35
N PRO A 154 -7.88 -0.19 2.03
CA PRO A 154 -7.35 -0.25 3.40
C PRO A 154 -5.90 0.24 3.48
N GLY A 155 -5.14 0.03 2.40
CA GLY A 155 -3.76 0.45 2.28
C GLY A 155 -3.57 1.95 2.40
N SER A 156 -4.23 2.69 1.51
CA SER A 156 -4.14 4.14 1.47
C SER A 156 -4.73 4.81 2.73
N ARG A 157 -5.74 4.19 3.36
CA ARG A 157 -6.25 4.67 4.66
C ARG A 157 -5.27 4.45 5.79
N THR A 158 -4.64 3.27 5.86
CA THR A 158 -3.62 2.95 6.86
C THR A 158 -2.46 3.95 6.77
N THR A 159 -1.93 4.18 5.56
CA THR A 159 -0.81 5.11 5.39
C THR A 159 -1.19 6.57 5.57
N ASN A 160 -2.44 6.97 5.26
CA ASN A 160 -2.93 8.32 5.56
C ASN A 160 -2.87 8.65 7.06
N ASP A 161 -3.34 7.72 7.91
CA ASP A 161 -3.42 7.96 9.35
C ASP A 161 -2.01 8.01 9.98
N ILE A 162 -1.13 7.09 9.58
CA ILE A 162 0.27 7.06 10.02
C ILE A 162 1.02 8.32 9.55
N LEU A 163 0.81 8.79 8.31
CA LEU A 163 1.43 10.03 7.80
C LEU A 163 1.03 11.27 8.64
N ARG A 164 -0.18 11.25 9.20
CA ARG A 164 -0.71 12.29 10.09
C ARG A 164 -0.28 12.14 11.54
N GLY A 165 0.51 11.11 11.85
CA GLY A 165 0.94 10.82 13.20
C GLY A 165 -0.17 10.25 14.10
N GLN A 166 -1.23 9.68 13.50
CA GLN A 166 -2.32 9.11 14.26
C GLN A 166 -1.97 7.69 14.74
N ARG A 167 -2.47 7.35 15.93
CA ARG A 167 -2.48 5.99 16.48
C ARG A 167 -3.93 5.62 16.74
N GLN A 168 -4.36 4.47 16.25
CA GLN A 168 -5.72 3.99 16.52
C GLN A 168 -5.91 3.78 18.04
N PRO A 169 -7.01 4.29 18.65
CA PRO A 169 -7.17 4.31 20.11
C PRO A 169 -7.14 2.93 20.78
N SER A 170 -7.43 1.86 20.05
CA SER A 170 -7.38 0.50 20.57
C SER A 170 -5.97 0.02 20.91
N TRP A 171 -4.91 0.65 20.38
CA TRP A 171 -3.54 0.31 20.77
C TRP A 171 -3.10 1.15 21.98
N PRO A 172 -2.60 0.51 23.06
CA PRO A 172 -1.92 1.25 24.12
C PRO A 172 -0.63 1.88 23.56
N SER A 173 -0.10 2.90 24.23
CA SER A 173 1.19 3.50 23.84
C SER A 173 2.39 2.65 24.24
N GLU A 174 2.22 1.77 25.23
CA GLU A 174 3.25 0.93 25.82
C GLU A 174 2.61 -0.34 26.38
N LEU A 175 3.35 -1.44 26.38
CA LEU A 175 3.01 -2.64 27.13
C LEU A 175 4.28 -3.36 27.62
N VAL A 176 4.11 -4.23 28.62
CA VAL A 176 5.18 -5.08 29.15
C VAL A 176 4.87 -6.55 28.85
N ILE A 177 5.80 -7.24 28.19
CA ILE A 177 5.72 -8.67 27.90
C ILE A 177 6.51 -9.43 28.97
N PRO A 178 5.87 -10.31 29.78
CA PRO A 178 6.57 -11.08 30.81
C PRO A 178 7.70 -11.97 30.23
N PRO A 179 8.67 -12.39 31.06
CA PRO A 179 9.69 -13.35 30.66
C PRO A 179 9.10 -14.59 29.99
N ARG A 180 9.78 -15.10 28.96
CA ARG A 180 9.44 -16.38 28.29
C ARG A 180 7.97 -16.51 27.85
N SER A 181 7.33 -15.39 27.53
CA SER A 181 5.89 -15.34 27.28
C SER A 181 5.56 -14.73 25.92
N PRO A 182 4.53 -15.26 25.21
CA PRO A 182 3.99 -14.63 24.02
C PRO A 182 2.99 -13.53 24.38
N TYR A 183 2.91 -12.51 23.55
CA TYR A 183 1.89 -11.47 23.54
C TYR A 183 1.19 -11.44 22.19
N LEU A 184 -0.14 -11.38 22.20
CA LEU A 184 -0.95 -11.36 20.99
C LEU A 184 -1.20 -9.90 20.60
N PHE A 185 -0.29 -9.37 19.80
CA PHE A 185 -0.30 -7.97 19.37
C PHE A 185 -1.48 -7.65 18.46
N VAL A 186 -1.86 -8.59 17.60
CA VAL A 186 -3.03 -8.46 16.71
C VAL A 186 -3.82 -9.77 16.73
N ASN A 187 -5.15 -9.68 16.83
CA ASN A 187 -6.07 -10.80 16.61
C ASN A 187 -7.28 -10.28 15.82
N ALA A 188 -7.08 -10.07 14.52
CA ALA A 188 -7.95 -9.20 13.73
C ALA A 188 -8.72 -9.99 12.65
N PRO A 189 -10.05 -9.85 12.57
CA PRO A 189 -10.84 -10.55 11.57
C PRO A 189 -10.70 -9.91 10.18
N ILE A 190 -10.84 -10.74 9.15
CA ILE A 190 -10.96 -10.43 7.72
C ILE A 190 -12.20 -11.19 7.21
N PRO A 191 -13.42 -10.69 7.50
CA PRO A 191 -14.65 -11.42 7.22
C PRO A 191 -14.99 -11.40 5.72
N LEU A 192 -15.45 -12.54 5.21
CA LEU A 192 -16.02 -12.67 3.86
C LEU A 192 -17.52 -12.30 3.81
N ARG A 193 -18.16 -12.22 4.99
CA ARG A 193 -19.50 -11.64 5.20
C ARG A 193 -19.41 -10.11 5.27
N SER A 194 -20.51 -9.43 4.97
CA SER A 194 -20.59 -7.99 5.20
C SER A 194 -20.52 -7.67 6.70
N MET A 195 -19.89 -6.55 7.06
CA MET A 195 -19.84 -6.07 8.45
C MET A 195 -21.24 -5.85 9.04
N ASP A 196 -22.21 -5.41 8.23
CA ASP A 196 -23.61 -5.28 8.66
C ASP A 196 -24.25 -6.62 9.03
N ALA A 197 -23.88 -7.70 8.32
CA ALA A 197 -24.35 -9.04 8.67
C ALA A 197 -23.75 -9.55 10.00
N LEU A 198 -22.59 -9.03 10.42
CA LEU A 198 -22.00 -9.32 11.72
C LEU A 198 -22.69 -8.48 12.82
N ARG A 199 -22.97 -7.19 12.56
CA ARG A 199 -23.71 -6.33 13.50
C ARG A 199 -25.13 -6.82 13.82
N ASN A 200 -25.77 -7.54 12.89
CA ASN A 200 -27.11 -8.11 13.05
C ASN A 200 -27.16 -9.44 13.84
N GLY A 201 -26.33 -9.59 14.89
CA GLY A 201 -26.47 -10.65 15.89
C GLY A 201 -25.31 -11.64 16.04
N ILE A 202 -24.16 -11.42 15.39
CA ILE A 202 -22.91 -12.15 15.69
C ILE A 202 -21.85 -11.12 16.09
N PRO A 203 -21.59 -10.91 17.40
CA PRO A 203 -20.64 -9.90 17.85
C PRO A 203 -19.28 -10.07 17.17
N LEU A 204 -18.77 -9.00 16.57
CA LEU A 204 -17.35 -8.91 16.25
C LEU A 204 -16.56 -9.03 17.56
N PRO A 205 -15.47 -9.82 17.61
CA PRO A 205 -14.58 -9.75 18.76
C PRO A 205 -14.07 -8.32 18.89
N GLN A 206 -14.37 -7.69 20.01
CA GLN A 206 -13.91 -6.35 20.31
C GLN A 206 -12.38 -6.36 20.41
N PHE A 207 -11.74 -5.42 19.73
CA PHE A 207 -10.30 -5.21 19.86
C PHE A 207 -10.00 -4.74 21.30
N LEU A 208 -9.19 -5.54 22.01
CA LEU A 208 -8.55 -5.23 23.29
C LEU A 208 -9.52 -4.74 24.40
N THR A 209 -10.04 -5.68 25.20
CA THR A 209 -9.94 -5.75 26.68
C THR A 209 -11.06 -6.60 27.31
N SER A 210 -10.79 -7.03 28.54
CA SER A 210 -11.51 -7.87 29.51
C SER A 210 -13.04 -7.95 29.46
N SER A 211 -13.50 -9.18 29.70
CA SER A 211 -14.83 -9.64 30.12
C SER A 211 -15.77 -8.58 30.73
N THR A 212 -16.94 -8.39 30.12
CA THR A 212 -18.22 -8.22 30.85
C THR A 212 -19.40 -8.65 29.97
N SER A 213 -20.32 -9.40 30.58
CA SER A 213 -21.52 -9.98 29.98
C SER A 213 -22.69 -8.98 29.95
N GLY A 214 -23.35 -8.86 28.80
CA GLY A 214 -24.65 -8.19 28.67
C GLY A 214 -25.56 -8.97 27.73
N SER A 215 -26.74 -9.36 28.23
CA SER A 215 -27.77 -10.09 27.50
C SER A 215 -28.72 -9.16 26.76
N SER A 216 -29.06 -9.45 25.50
CA SER A 216 -30.25 -8.90 24.85
C SER A 216 -30.91 -9.92 23.92
N SER A 217 -32.21 -10.10 24.10
CA SER A 217 -33.11 -11.03 23.42
C SER A 217 -33.35 -10.68 21.94
N PRO A 218 -33.70 -11.65 21.07
CA PRO A 218 -33.93 -11.39 19.65
C PRO A 218 -35.39 -11.00 19.36
N SER A 219 -35.59 -9.94 18.56
CA SER A 219 -36.87 -9.59 17.95
C SER A 219 -36.95 -10.12 16.51
N SER A 220 -38.13 -10.66 16.19
CA SER A 220 -38.68 -11.23 14.95
C SER A 220 -38.03 -10.85 13.61
N LEU A 221 -37.69 -11.89 12.83
CA LEU A 221 -37.22 -11.85 11.44
C LEU A 221 -38.40 -11.63 10.48
N SER A 222 -38.51 -10.44 9.89
CA SER A 222 -39.23 -10.25 8.63
C SER A 222 -38.37 -10.77 7.47
N SER A 223 -38.95 -11.54 6.57
CA SER A 223 -38.29 -12.17 5.42
C SER A 223 -37.52 -11.15 4.56
N LEU A 224 -36.18 -11.22 4.59
CA LEU A 224 -35.32 -10.46 3.69
C LEU A 224 -35.52 -10.93 2.25
N PRO A 225 -35.50 -10.03 1.25
CA PRO A 225 -35.53 -10.43 -0.15
C PRO A 225 -34.36 -11.36 -0.48
N PRO A 226 -34.52 -12.28 -1.45
CA PRO A 226 -33.47 -13.22 -1.82
C PRO A 226 -32.21 -12.45 -2.24
N ARG A 227 -31.08 -12.76 -1.60
CA ARG A 227 -29.80 -12.15 -1.96
C ARG A 227 -29.47 -12.49 -3.41
N PRO A 228 -29.02 -11.52 -4.23
CA PRO A 228 -28.56 -11.83 -5.58
C PRO A 228 -27.42 -12.85 -5.51
N ARG A 229 -27.47 -13.86 -6.39
CA ARG A 229 -26.43 -14.90 -6.46
C ARG A 229 -25.08 -14.25 -6.78
N ARG A 230 -24.06 -14.56 -5.97
CA ARG A 230 -22.70 -14.08 -6.20
C ARG A 230 -22.15 -14.70 -7.49
N THR A 231 -21.57 -13.87 -8.36
CA THR A 231 -20.90 -14.30 -9.59
C THR A 231 -19.39 -14.50 -9.40
N THR A 232 -18.84 -14.02 -8.28
CA THR A 232 -17.44 -14.21 -7.86
C THR A 232 -17.38 -14.53 -6.37
N PRO A 233 -16.37 -15.30 -5.91
CA PRO A 233 -16.19 -15.56 -4.49
C PRO A 233 -16.00 -14.26 -3.69
N ALA A 234 -16.43 -14.28 -2.43
CA ALA A 234 -16.24 -13.18 -1.51
C ALA A 234 -14.75 -12.80 -1.40
N THR A 235 -14.44 -11.52 -1.26
CA THR A 235 -13.07 -11.05 -1.03
C THR A 235 -13.08 -9.92 -0.01
N ASN A 236 -12.08 -9.89 0.87
CA ASN A 236 -11.85 -8.79 1.79
C ASN A 236 -10.36 -8.71 2.13
N GLY A 237 -9.81 -7.52 2.21
CA GLY A 237 -8.40 -7.30 2.54
C GLY A 237 -8.23 -6.59 3.87
N ARG A 238 -7.06 -6.75 4.50
CA ARG A 238 -6.63 -5.98 5.67
C ARG A 238 -5.21 -5.49 5.46
N SER A 239 -5.00 -4.21 5.76
CA SER A 239 -3.66 -3.61 5.87
C SER A 239 -3.35 -3.29 7.33
N LEU A 240 -2.10 -3.45 7.73
CA LEU A 240 -1.56 -3.10 9.04
C LEU A 240 -0.21 -2.41 8.84
N LEU A 241 -0.01 -1.29 9.52
CA LEU A 241 1.28 -0.66 9.69
C LEU A 241 1.43 -0.26 11.16
N ALA A 242 2.53 -0.66 11.80
CA ALA A 242 2.86 -0.28 13.16
C ALA A 242 4.34 0.06 13.30
N TYR A 243 4.61 1.14 14.03
CA TYR A 243 5.93 1.61 14.40
C TYR A 243 6.17 1.26 15.87
N LEU A 244 7.15 0.40 16.12
CA LEU A 244 7.42 -0.16 17.43
C LEU A 244 8.84 0.13 17.90
N TRP A 245 9.04 0.06 19.21
CA TRP A 245 10.36 0.01 19.84
C TRP A 245 10.36 -1.04 20.95
N SER A 246 11.40 -1.87 21.05
CA SER A 246 11.54 -2.89 22.09
C SER A 246 12.80 -2.68 22.92
N SER A 247 12.70 -2.78 24.25
CA SER A 247 13.84 -2.63 25.16
C SER A 247 14.87 -3.77 25.05
N GLU A 248 14.40 -4.95 24.68
CA GLU A 248 15.17 -6.19 24.62
C GLU A 248 14.81 -6.97 23.34
N PRO A 249 15.61 -7.98 22.95
CA PRO A 249 15.29 -8.82 21.80
C PRO A 249 13.90 -9.45 21.91
N VAL A 250 13.10 -9.39 20.84
CA VAL A 250 11.81 -10.08 20.69
C VAL A 250 11.71 -10.76 19.33
N TYR A 251 10.90 -11.82 19.25
CA TYR A 251 10.57 -12.47 17.99
C TYR A 251 9.13 -12.18 17.59
N VAL A 252 8.88 -12.03 16.29
CA VAL A 252 7.56 -11.70 15.74
C VAL A 252 7.11 -12.75 14.73
N ALA A 253 5.83 -13.10 14.76
CA ALA A 253 5.19 -13.92 13.73
C ALA A 253 3.80 -13.39 13.36
N SER A 254 3.50 -13.35 12.07
CA SER A 254 2.15 -13.17 11.52
C SER A 254 1.60 -14.51 11.05
N LEU A 255 0.35 -14.78 11.40
CA LEU A 255 -0.33 -16.06 11.19
C LEU A 255 -1.72 -15.82 10.61
N ALA A 256 -2.20 -16.79 9.83
CA ALA A 256 -3.55 -16.82 9.28
C ALA A 256 -4.31 -18.05 9.78
N MET A 257 -5.51 -17.84 10.32
CA MET A 257 -6.39 -18.92 10.79
C MET A 257 -7.84 -18.58 10.48
N TYR A 258 -8.65 -19.51 9.97
CA TYR A 258 -10.08 -19.29 9.88
C TYR A 258 -10.68 -19.32 11.29
N ALA A 259 -11.77 -18.58 11.46
CA ALA A 259 -12.47 -18.50 12.73
C ALA A 259 -12.86 -19.90 13.24
N PRO A 260 -12.37 -20.31 14.42
CA PRO A 260 -12.81 -21.55 15.02
C PRO A 260 -14.30 -21.48 15.33
N LEU A 261 -14.96 -22.63 15.35
CA LEU A 261 -16.39 -22.72 15.66
C LEU A 261 -16.60 -23.03 17.14
N ASN A 262 -17.59 -22.35 17.72
CA ASN A 262 -18.18 -22.72 19.00
C ASN A 262 -19.03 -24.01 18.84
N PRO A 263 -19.38 -24.70 19.94
CA PRO A 263 -20.25 -25.88 19.87
C PRO A 263 -21.60 -25.64 19.19
N ASN A 264 -22.10 -24.40 19.22
CA ASN A 264 -23.33 -23.98 18.56
C ASN A 264 -23.16 -23.61 17.06
N GLY A 265 -21.96 -23.81 16.49
CA GLY A 265 -21.65 -23.51 15.09
C GLY A 265 -21.34 -22.04 14.77
N SER A 266 -21.37 -21.14 15.77
CA SER A 266 -20.96 -19.74 15.56
C SER A 266 -19.44 -19.57 15.50
N GLU A 267 -18.97 -18.64 14.69
CA GLU A 267 -17.55 -18.28 14.61
C GLU A 267 -17.11 -17.53 15.89
N ARG A 268 -15.90 -17.80 16.36
CA ARG A 268 -15.22 -17.04 17.41
C ARG A 268 -13.83 -16.58 16.98
N ALA A 269 -13.24 -15.66 17.72
CA ALA A 269 -11.83 -15.36 17.56
C ALA A 269 -10.96 -16.56 17.98
N PRO A 270 -9.82 -16.79 17.31
CA PRO A 270 -8.83 -17.74 17.79
C PRO A 270 -8.25 -17.31 19.14
N LEU A 271 -7.99 -18.31 19.99
CA LEU A 271 -7.37 -18.15 21.30
C LEU A 271 -5.85 -18.07 21.17
N MET A 272 -5.19 -17.49 22.17
CA MET A 272 -3.72 -17.46 22.25
C MET A 272 -3.09 -18.84 22.06
N SER A 273 -3.63 -19.87 22.72
CA SER A 273 -3.11 -21.24 22.63
C SER A 273 -3.21 -21.82 21.21
N GLU A 274 -4.24 -21.45 20.44
CA GLU A 274 -4.41 -21.90 19.06
C GLU A 274 -3.40 -21.20 18.14
N TRP A 275 -3.15 -19.90 18.36
CA TRP A 275 -2.08 -19.19 17.65
C TRP A 275 -0.70 -19.77 17.94
N VAL A 276 -0.42 -20.10 19.20
CA VAL A 276 0.85 -20.74 19.58
C VAL A 276 0.97 -22.14 18.98
N ASP A 277 -0.09 -22.94 19.00
CA ASP A 277 -0.08 -24.27 18.35
C ASP A 277 0.17 -24.15 16.84
N LEU A 278 -0.49 -23.21 16.17
CA LEU A 278 -0.27 -22.93 14.74
C LEU A 278 1.16 -22.46 14.46
N LEU A 279 1.75 -21.64 15.33
CA LEU A 279 3.14 -21.22 15.19
C LEU A 279 4.11 -22.39 15.29
N LEU A 280 3.90 -23.30 16.27
CA LEU A 280 4.82 -24.41 16.55
C LEU A 280 4.67 -25.56 15.55
N ARG A 281 3.43 -25.86 15.12
CA ARG A 281 3.09 -27.06 14.36
C ARG A 281 2.65 -26.78 12.92
N GLY A 282 2.31 -25.53 12.62
CA GLY A 282 1.81 -25.12 11.33
C GLY A 282 2.88 -25.16 10.23
N ARG A 283 2.40 -24.99 9.00
CA ARG A 283 3.22 -24.77 7.80
C ARG A 283 2.93 -23.39 7.26
N LEU A 284 3.61 -22.98 6.19
CA LEU A 284 3.31 -21.73 5.52
C LEU A 284 1.86 -21.69 5.02
N ALA A 285 1.20 -20.55 5.21
CA ALA A 285 -0.10 -20.26 4.63
C ALA A 285 0.00 -20.19 3.09
N GLY A 286 -1.09 -20.51 2.41
CA GLY A 286 -1.13 -20.65 0.96
C GLY A 286 -2.40 -20.10 0.31
N PRO A 287 -2.47 -20.16 -1.03
CA PRO A 287 -1.42 -20.67 -1.94
C PRO A 287 -0.18 -19.77 -1.96
N ARG A 288 1.02 -20.32 -2.19
CA ARG A 288 2.25 -19.51 -2.37
C ARG A 288 2.26 -18.83 -3.74
N ASP A 289 2.91 -17.67 -3.84
CA ASP A 289 3.06 -16.91 -5.08
C ASP A 289 4.04 -17.58 -6.06
N ILE A 290 4.11 -17.04 -7.29
CA ILE A 290 5.14 -17.41 -8.26
C ILE A 290 6.52 -17.06 -7.68
N PRO A 291 7.47 -18.00 -7.62
CA PRO A 291 8.82 -17.72 -7.13
C PRO A 291 9.49 -16.58 -7.91
N PRO A 292 10.23 -15.68 -7.24
CA PRO A 292 10.85 -14.54 -7.89
C PRO A 292 12.04 -14.95 -8.77
N THR A 293 12.30 -14.13 -9.78
CA THR A 293 13.51 -14.20 -10.58
C THR A 293 14.69 -13.63 -9.78
N PRO A 294 15.85 -14.32 -9.69
CA PRO A 294 17.07 -13.74 -9.15
C PRO A 294 17.47 -12.46 -9.89
N PRO A 295 17.85 -11.38 -9.20
CA PRO A 295 18.11 -10.07 -9.83
C PRO A 295 19.36 -10.05 -10.71
N ASP A 296 20.32 -10.95 -10.45
CA ASP A 296 21.56 -11.13 -11.20
C ASP A 296 21.39 -11.97 -12.48
N ARG A 297 20.17 -12.46 -12.75
CA ARG A 297 19.89 -13.31 -13.90
C ARG A 297 19.74 -12.47 -15.18
N ASN A 298 20.85 -12.35 -15.90
CA ASN A 298 20.87 -11.82 -17.26
C ASN A 298 20.15 -12.83 -18.18
N TYR A 299 19.12 -12.41 -18.93
CA TYR A 299 18.28 -13.22 -19.83
C TYR A 299 17.16 -14.04 -19.17
N VAL A 300 16.01 -13.38 -18.98
CA VAL A 300 14.72 -14.03 -18.72
C VAL A 300 13.66 -13.47 -19.65
N SER A 301 12.73 -14.31 -20.11
CA SER A 301 11.58 -13.87 -20.93
C SER A 301 10.59 -13.00 -20.14
N ARG A 302 10.50 -13.23 -18.83
CA ARG A 302 9.69 -12.44 -17.90
C ARG A 302 10.37 -12.39 -16.54
N PHE A 303 10.50 -11.19 -15.99
CA PHE A 303 11.01 -10.97 -14.64
C PHE A 303 9.86 -11.02 -13.63
N PHE A 304 9.96 -11.89 -12.61
CA PHE A 304 9.01 -11.97 -11.51
C PHE A 304 9.64 -11.35 -10.26
N TYR A 305 9.09 -10.23 -9.80
CA TYR A 305 9.55 -9.59 -8.57
C TYR A 305 9.25 -10.44 -7.31
N GLY A 306 8.16 -11.21 -7.34
CA GLY A 306 7.64 -11.94 -6.19
C GLY A 306 6.97 -11.02 -5.16
N ARG A 307 6.22 -11.64 -4.24
CA ARG A 307 5.70 -10.96 -3.04
C ARG A 307 6.74 -10.98 -1.93
N VAL A 308 6.65 -10.04 -1.00
CA VAL A 308 7.63 -9.86 0.08
C VAL A 308 7.15 -10.61 1.32
N ALA A 309 7.98 -11.52 1.85
CA ALA A 309 7.85 -12.07 3.19
C ALA A 309 9.24 -12.22 3.84
N GLY A 310 9.54 -11.34 4.80
CA GLY A 310 10.84 -11.29 5.44
C GLY A 310 11.04 -10.06 6.29
N VAL A 311 12.30 -9.81 6.64
CA VAL A 311 12.73 -8.58 7.31
C VAL A 311 13.49 -7.73 6.29
N ALA A 312 12.94 -6.57 5.94
CA ALA A 312 13.59 -5.59 5.07
C ALA A 312 14.36 -4.56 5.89
N GLN A 313 15.39 -3.94 5.31
CA GLN A 313 16.11 -2.82 5.92
C GLN A 313 15.56 -1.49 5.39
N GLY A 314 15.04 -0.65 6.27
CA GLY A 314 14.67 0.72 5.95
C GLY A 314 13.19 1.02 6.18
N SER A 315 12.89 1.90 7.13
CA SER A 315 11.55 2.44 7.38
C SER A 315 11.31 3.80 6.71
N GLN A 316 12.38 4.55 6.45
CA GLN A 316 12.29 5.91 5.91
C GLN A 316 13.41 6.17 4.89
N TRP A 317 13.07 6.88 3.83
CA TRP A 317 14.01 7.53 2.91
C TRP A 317 13.98 9.04 3.15
N THR A 318 15.12 9.61 3.54
CA THR A 318 15.25 11.07 3.75
C THR A 318 16.14 11.65 2.66
N ALA A 319 15.66 12.69 1.98
CA ALA A 319 16.39 13.31 0.88
C ALA A 319 16.35 14.84 0.94
N HIS A 320 17.49 15.46 0.67
CA HIS A 320 17.61 16.89 0.37
C HIS A 320 17.96 17.02 -1.12
N LEU A 321 17.04 17.57 -1.90
CA LEU A 321 17.18 17.67 -3.35
C LEU A 321 17.87 18.98 -3.66
N THR A 322 19.12 18.91 -4.11
CA THR A 322 19.97 20.07 -4.44
C THR A 322 20.63 19.87 -5.81
N ASP A 323 21.21 20.92 -6.37
CA ASP A 323 21.89 20.84 -7.69
C ASP A 323 23.10 19.90 -7.66
N THR A 324 23.82 19.90 -6.54
CA THR A 324 24.95 18.98 -6.26
C THR A 324 24.92 18.56 -4.80
N PRO A 325 25.61 17.48 -4.40
CA PRO A 325 25.65 17.03 -3.00
C PRO A 325 26.14 18.09 -1.99
N ASN A 326 26.92 19.07 -2.43
CA ASN A 326 27.47 20.14 -1.58
C ASN A 326 26.70 21.47 -1.71
N ALA A 327 25.73 21.56 -2.64
CA ALA A 327 24.89 22.74 -2.76
C ALA A 327 23.86 22.80 -1.63
N ASN A 328 23.34 24.00 -1.37
CA ASN A 328 22.28 24.25 -0.38
C ASN A 328 20.93 24.62 -1.01
N HIS A 329 20.84 24.56 -2.34
CA HIS A 329 19.65 24.90 -3.11
C HIS A 329 19.50 23.95 -4.31
N LEU A 330 18.30 23.93 -4.86
CA LEU A 330 17.94 23.33 -6.15
C LEU A 330 17.49 24.46 -7.06
N SER A 331 18.24 24.70 -8.13
CA SER A 331 17.84 25.66 -9.15
C SER A 331 16.59 25.16 -9.85
N VAL A 332 15.57 26.02 -9.95
CA VAL A 332 14.36 25.69 -10.71
C VAL A 332 14.73 25.56 -12.21
N PRO A 333 14.14 24.62 -12.96
CA PRO A 333 14.46 24.44 -14.36
C PRO A 333 14.06 25.67 -15.19
N GLN A 334 14.59 25.81 -16.40
CA GLN A 334 14.16 26.86 -17.33
C GLN A 334 12.66 26.72 -17.67
N ALA A 335 12.04 27.80 -18.12
CA ALA A 335 10.63 27.77 -18.57
C ALA A 335 10.41 26.64 -19.60
N GLY A 336 9.35 25.84 -19.39
CA GLY A 336 9.00 24.69 -20.22
C GLY A 336 9.78 23.42 -19.88
N GLN A 337 10.82 23.49 -19.05
CA GLN A 337 11.66 22.37 -18.66
C GLN A 337 11.27 21.78 -17.30
N ALA A 338 11.73 20.57 -17.05
CA ALA A 338 11.50 19.84 -15.82
C ALA A 338 12.72 19.03 -15.39
N ILE A 339 12.79 18.77 -14.08
CA ILE A 339 13.70 17.82 -13.45
C ILE A 339 12.84 16.82 -12.67
N SER A 340 13.11 15.53 -12.82
CA SER A 340 12.42 14.44 -12.13
C SER A 340 13.35 13.61 -11.30
N TYR A 341 12.94 13.29 -10.07
CA TYR A 341 13.62 12.36 -9.18
C TYR A 341 12.83 11.08 -9.09
N VAL A 342 13.49 9.94 -9.29
CA VAL A 342 12.82 8.64 -9.28
C VAL A 342 12.35 8.26 -7.86
N LEU A 343 11.20 7.59 -7.75
CA LEU A 343 10.58 7.15 -6.49
C LEU A 343 10.25 5.66 -6.55
N SER A 344 10.66 4.93 -5.52
CA SER A 344 10.45 3.50 -5.32
C SER A 344 10.90 2.63 -6.52
N THR A 345 12.03 2.95 -7.14
CA THR A 345 12.59 2.15 -8.24
C THR A 345 12.89 0.71 -7.87
N VAL A 346 12.77 -0.16 -8.87
CA VAL A 346 12.94 -1.62 -8.78
C VAL A 346 13.94 -2.07 -9.84
N ASP A 347 14.41 -3.31 -9.73
CA ASP A 347 15.19 -3.95 -10.80
C ASP A 347 14.39 -3.90 -12.13
N ASN A 348 15.02 -3.52 -13.25
CA ASN A 348 14.35 -3.34 -14.55
C ASN A 348 13.24 -2.27 -14.55
N GLY A 349 13.49 -1.17 -13.87
CA GLY A 349 12.56 -0.07 -13.64
C GLY A 349 13.23 1.10 -12.94
N THR A 350 14.41 1.50 -13.41
CA THR A 350 15.20 2.60 -12.84
C THR A 350 15.05 3.93 -13.60
N PHE A 351 14.30 3.96 -14.71
CA PHE A 351 14.22 5.11 -15.61
C PHE A 351 15.61 5.61 -16.04
N GLY A 352 16.51 4.71 -16.44
CA GLY A 352 17.86 5.04 -16.89
C GLY A 352 18.83 5.53 -15.80
N THR A 353 18.38 5.72 -14.56
CA THR A 353 19.24 6.22 -13.48
C THR A 353 20.16 5.15 -12.89
N GLY A 354 19.84 3.86 -13.11
CA GLY A 354 20.50 2.73 -12.46
C GLY A 354 20.27 2.63 -10.94
N GLN A 355 19.52 3.57 -10.33
CA GLN A 355 19.23 3.53 -8.90
C GLN A 355 18.11 2.55 -8.62
N ILE A 356 18.37 1.57 -7.76
CA ILE A 356 17.36 0.66 -7.20
C ILE A 356 17.06 1.11 -5.77
N GLN A 357 15.83 1.52 -5.50
CA GLN A 357 15.39 1.92 -4.16
C GLN A 357 14.74 0.78 -3.36
N SER A 358 14.41 -0.34 -4.00
CA SER A 358 13.85 -1.53 -3.33
C SER A 358 14.75 -1.96 -2.17
N ALA A 359 14.17 -1.99 -0.96
CA ALA A 359 14.94 -2.22 0.26
C ALA A 359 15.65 -3.58 0.26
N PRO A 360 16.90 -3.68 0.73
CA PRO A 360 17.57 -4.95 0.96
C PRO A 360 16.80 -5.82 1.97
N MET A 361 16.80 -7.14 1.77
CA MET A 361 16.25 -8.10 2.72
C MET A 361 17.35 -8.56 3.69
N LEU A 362 17.15 -8.35 5.00
CA LEU A 362 18.00 -8.86 6.08
C LEU A 362 17.76 -10.36 6.32
N ALA A 363 16.51 -10.79 6.15
CA ALA A 363 16.10 -12.19 6.14
C ALA A 363 14.86 -12.33 5.25
N ARG A 364 14.69 -13.46 4.54
CA ARG A 364 13.51 -13.69 3.69
C ARG A 364 13.21 -15.18 3.55
N TYR A 365 11.97 -15.53 3.24
CA TYR A 365 11.71 -16.88 2.73
C TYR A 365 12.25 -17.04 1.32
N SER A 366 12.76 -18.23 1.01
CA SER A 366 13.46 -18.52 -0.25
C SER A 366 12.57 -18.33 -1.49
N ASP A 367 11.27 -18.54 -1.35
CA ASP A 367 10.25 -18.42 -2.41
C ASP A 367 9.70 -16.99 -2.56
N THR A 368 10.23 -16.01 -1.82
CA THR A 368 9.73 -14.63 -1.78
C THR A 368 10.77 -13.63 -2.30
N ALA A 369 10.32 -12.43 -2.63
CA ALA A 369 11.09 -11.38 -3.30
C ALA A 369 12.52 -11.20 -2.74
N TYR A 370 13.48 -10.97 -3.65
CA TYR A 370 14.89 -10.74 -3.30
C TYR A 370 15.15 -9.38 -2.65
N ARG A 371 14.25 -8.41 -2.89
CA ARG A 371 14.23 -7.07 -2.27
C ARG A 371 12.80 -6.74 -1.89
N ALA A 372 12.58 -5.76 -1.00
CA ALA A 372 11.25 -5.29 -0.69
C ALA A 372 10.70 -4.38 -1.81
N HIS A 373 10.36 -4.98 -2.95
CA HIS A 373 9.85 -4.24 -4.11
C HIS A 373 8.58 -3.48 -3.74
N GLY A 374 8.51 -2.23 -4.19
CA GLY A 374 7.41 -1.32 -3.86
C GLY A 374 7.54 -0.67 -2.49
N ASN A 375 8.51 -1.04 -1.62
CA ASN A 375 8.81 -0.33 -0.38
C ASN A 375 7.54 0.04 0.45
N TYR A 376 6.55 -0.86 0.50
CA TYR A 376 5.27 -0.55 1.15
C TYR A 376 5.49 -0.21 2.62
N GLY A 377 4.94 0.93 3.05
CA GLY A 377 5.11 1.44 4.41
C GLY A 377 6.36 2.30 4.60
N VAL A 378 7.27 2.39 3.62
CA VAL A 378 8.42 3.29 3.70
C VAL A 378 7.97 4.74 3.60
N HIS A 379 8.42 5.56 4.55
CA HIS A 379 8.18 6.99 4.56
C HIS A 379 9.21 7.71 3.68
N TYR A 380 8.78 8.34 2.61
CA TYR A 380 9.60 9.25 1.82
C TYR A 380 9.44 10.66 2.39
N ASN A 381 10.54 11.26 2.87
CA ASN A 381 10.58 12.60 3.44
C ASN A 381 11.58 13.47 2.65
N LEU A 382 11.06 14.30 1.76
CA LEU A 382 11.83 14.96 0.71
C LEU A 382 11.80 16.48 0.92
N THR A 383 12.98 17.10 0.95
CA THR A 383 13.13 18.55 1.10
C THR A 383 13.71 19.17 -0.16
N LEU A 384 13.02 20.18 -0.69
CA LEU A 384 13.35 20.89 -1.93
C LEU A 384 13.60 22.39 -1.60
N PRO A 385 14.86 22.79 -1.36
CA PRO A 385 15.25 24.19 -1.22
C PRO A 385 15.31 24.88 -2.60
N LEU A 386 14.15 25.20 -3.18
CA LEU A 386 14.05 25.77 -4.53
C LEU A 386 14.62 27.19 -4.58
N GLU A 387 15.38 27.49 -5.63
CA GLU A 387 15.88 28.84 -5.95
C GLU A 387 15.57 29.20 -7.41
N ASN A 388 14.94 30.35 -7.62
CA ASN A 388 14.79 30.91 -8.96
C ASN A 388 16.03 31.75 -9.31
N ASN A 389 17.02 31.10 -9.91
CA ASN A 389 18.25 31.74 -10.39
C ASN A 389 18.11 32.39 -11.79
N THR A 390 16.91 32.37 -12.39
CA THR A 390 16.66 33.02 -13.68
C THR A 390 16.46 34.52 -13.51
N ASP A 391 16.54 35.27 -14.60
CA ASP A 391 16.37 36.73 -14.63
C ASP A 391 14.91 37.19 -14.63
N ARG A 392 13.96 36.25 -14.68
CA ARG A 392 12.51 36.48 -14.74
C ARG A 392 11.76 35.70 -13.67
N ALA A 393 10.53 36.09 -13.39
CA ALA A 393 9.67 35.31 -12.51
C ALA A 393 9.27 33.98 -13.18
N GLN A 394 9.32 32.88 -12.44
CA GLN A 394 8.94 31.54 -12.88
C GLN A 394 7.70 31.06 -12.13
N THR A 395 6.85 30.27 -12.80
CA THR A 395 5.78 29.54 -12.11
C THR A 395 6.18 28.08 -12.02
N VAL A 396 6.51 27.62 -10.82
CA VAL A 396 7.06 26.28 -10.59
C VAL A 396 5.99 25.37 -10.03
N ALA A 397 5.80 24.22 -10.67
CA ALA A 397 4.89 23.16 -10.24
C ALA A 397 5.68 21.98 -9.67
N ILE A 398 5.19 21.44 -8.56
CA ILE A 398 5.69 20.18 -7.97
C ILE A 398 4.66 19.10 -8.22
N LEU A 399 5.08 17.96 -8.77
CA LEU A 399 4.19 16.88 -9.20
C LEU A 399 4.71 15.53 -8.73
N ILE A 400 3.81 14.59 -8.44
CA ILE A 400 4.12 13.16 -8.48
C ILE A 400 3.50 12.61 -9.76
N GLN A 401 4.22 11.78 -10.50
CA GLN A 401 3.78 11.25 -11.79
C GLN A 401 4.00 9.74 -11.89
N THR A 402 3.22 9.08 -12.75
CA THR A 402 3.27 7.63 -12.97
C THR A 402 3.56 7.32 -14.46
N PRO A 403 4.78 7.59 -14.93
CA PRO A 403 5.19 7.26 -16.30
C PRO A 403 5.24 5.75 -16.54
N LEU A 404 5.40 5.36 -17.81
CA LEU A 404 5.60 3.98 -18.19
C LEU A 404 6.95 3.47 -17.64
N LYS A 405 6.91 2.40 -16.84
CA LYS A 405 8.12 1.77 -16.30
C LYS A 405 9.03 1.28 -17.43
N GLU A 406 10.29 1.69 -17.38
CA GLU A 406 11.33 1.26 -18.30
C GLU A 406 12.72 1.34 -17.65
N GLU A 407 13.68 0.59 -18.19
CA GLU A 407 15.07 0.59 -17.72
C GLU A 407 15.94 1.56 -18.52
N GLU A 408 15.71 1.67 -19.82
CA GLU A 408 16.44 2.56 -20.72
C GLU A 408 15.59 3.81 -21.00
N THR A 409 16.06 4.97 -20.56
CA THR A 409 15.46 6.28 -20.92
C THR A 409 16.52 7.19 -21.52
N VAL A 410 16.24 7.78 -22.67
CA VAL A 410 17.09 8.83 -23.26
C VAL A 410 16.47 10.20 -22.93
N GLY A 411 16.64 10.65 -21.69
CA GLY A 411 16.31 12.02 -21.28
C GLY A 411 14.83 12.42 -21.39
N ALA A 412 13.90 11.46 -21.32
CA ALA A 412 12.47 11.72 -21.39
C ALA A 412 11.67 10.70 -20.58
N LEU A 413 10.53 11.15 -20.06
CA LEU A 413 9.50 10.29 -19.46
C LEU A 413 8.40 10.01 -20.49
N ARG A 414 7.85 8.79 -20.46
CA ARG A 414 6.82 8.34 -21.40
C ARG A 414 5.49 8.13 -20.69
N PHE A 415 4.42 8.64 -21.29
CA PHE A 415 3.07 8.62 -20.77
C PHE A 415 2.08 8.12 -21.84
N LEU A 416 0.84 7.88 -21.43
CA LEU A 416 -0.26 7.44 -22.29
C LEU A 416 -1.40 8.46 -22.24
N GLN A 417 -1.98 8.76 -23.39
CA GLN A 417 -3.15 9.62 -23.51
C GLN A 417 -4.24 8.91 -24.34
N PRO A 418 -5.40 8.55 -23.74
CA PRO A 418 -5.65 8.57 -22.28
C PRO A 418 -4.75 7.55 -21.55
N PRO A 419 -4.56 7.70 -20.22
CA PRO A 419 -3.81 6.71 -19.44
C PRO A 419 -4.51 5.35 -19.43
N ASP A 420 -3.76 4.30 -19.10
CA ASP A 420 -4.30 2.94 -18.94
C ASP A 420 -5.42 2.92 -17.89
N ARG A 421 -6.23 1.86 -17.86
CA ARG A 421 -7.24 1.65 -16.81
C ARG A 421 -6.62 1.22 -15.49
N GLN A 422 -5.44 0.59 -15.51
CA GLN A 422 -4.82 0.07 -14.29
C GLN A 422 -4.32 1.20 -13.38
N VAL A 423 -4.80 1.23 -12.14
CA VAL A 423 -4.29 2.11 -11.08
C VAL A 423 -2.93 1.60 -10.62
N PHE A 424 -1.94 2.49 -10.58
CA PHE A 424 -0.56 2.23 -10.18
C PHE A 424 -0.15 2.97 -8.91
N PHE A 425 -0.79 4.09 -8.57
CA PHE A 425 -0.55 4.76 -7.30
C PHE A 425 -1.88 5.18 -6.68
N ARG A 426 -2.04 4.94 -5.38
CA ARG A 426 -3.18 5.45 -4.60
C ARG A 426 -2.75 5.77 -3.18
N GLY A 427 -2.67 7.04 -2.81
CA GLY A 427 -2.09 7.41 -1.53
C GLY A 427 -2.24 8.87 -1.15
N THR A 428 -2.01 9.14 0.13
CA THR A 428 -1.97 10.51 0.63
C THR A 428 -0.55 11.06 0.56
N VAL A 429 -0.42 12.27 0.04
CA VAL A 429 0.82 13.04 -0.01
C VAL A 429 0.61 14.31 0.80
N ARG A 430 1.57 14.62 1.67
CA ARG A 430 1.65 15.86 2.41
C ARG A 430 2.66 16.79 1.74
N ILE A 431 2.28 18.05 1.57
CA ILE A 431 3.19 19.12 1.16
C ILE A 431 3.19 20.19 2.23
N ARG A 432 4.38 20.64 2.64
CA ARG A 432 4.55 21.84 3.47
C ARG A 432 5.41 22.85 2.75
N TYR A 433 4.99 24.11 2.76
CA TYR A 433 5.71 25.19 2.08
C TYR A 433 5.37 26.53 2.71
N LYS A 434 6.18 27.55 2.45
CA LYS A 434 5.81 28.94 2.77
C LYS A 434 5.08 29.56 1.58
N ASP A 435 3.91 30.12 1.83
CA ASP A 435 3.16 30.87 0.82
C ASP A 435 3.80 32.24 0.53
N ASP A 436 3.16 33.04 -0.32
CA ASP A 436 3.66 34.36 -0.72
C ASP A 436 3.68 35.39 0.42
N PHE A 437 2.93 35.14 1.50
CA PHE A 437 2.93 35.95 2.72
C PHE A 437 3.92 35.43 3.77
N GLY A 438 4.66 34.36 3.47
CA GLY A 438 5.61 33.72 4.38
C GLY A 438 4.98 32.81 5.42
N VAL A 439 3.68 32.54 5.33
CA VAL A 439 2.93 31.65 6.23
C VAL A 439 3.22 30.20 5.82
N THR A 440 3.51 29.35 6.82
CA THR A 440 3.71 27.92 6.56
C THR A 440 2.36 27.23 6.37
N GLU A 441 2.15 26.77 5.14
CA GLU A 441 1.00 26.00 4.73
C GLU A 441 1.29 24.50 4.80
N THR A 442 0.29 23.70 5.19
CA THR A 442 0.34 22.24 5.13
C THR A 442 -0.87 21.73 4.37
N ARG A 443 -0.63 21.06 3.25
CA ARG A 443 -1.66 20.46 2.41
C ARG A 443 -1.55 18.94 2.44
N TYR A 444 -2.71 18.30 2.47
CA TYR A 444 -2.84 16.85 2.34
C TYR A 444 -3.69 16.55 1.13
N LEU A 445 -3.21 15.66 0.28
CA LEU A 445 -3.82 15.35 -1.01
C LEU A 445 -3.88 13.85 -1.16
N HIS A 446 -5.05 13.32 -1.50
CA HIS A 446 -5.16 11.96 -1.95
C HIS A 446 -4.98 11.92 -3.46
N ILE A 447 -4.02 11.14 -3.93
CA ILE A 447 -3.68 10.99 -5.34
C ILE A 447 -4.07 9.58 -5.79
N VAL A 448 -4.75 9.48 -6.93
CA VAL A 448 -4.96 8.23 -7.65
C VAL A 448 -4.37 8.38 -9.03
N GLN A 449 -3.37 7.58 -9.38
CA GLN A 449 -2.76 7.60 -10.70
C GLN A 449 -2.80 6.24 -11.36
N ARG A 450 -3.06 6.28 -12.65
CA ARG A 450 -3.07 5.12 -13.54
C ARG A 450 -1.73 4.98 -14.24
N ARG A 451 -1.48 3.80 -14.80
CA ARG A 451 -0.28 3.52 -15.58
C ARG A 451 -0.16 4.49 -16.77
N GLY A 452 1.00 5.15 -16.87
CA GLY A 452 1.28 6.11 -17.92
C GLY A 452 0.59 7.47 -17.71
N GLN A 453 0.13 7.80 -16.50
CA GLN A 453 -0.55 9.06 -16.24
C GLN A 453 0.42 10.18 -15.84
N GLU A 454 0.34 11.31 -16.56
CA GLU A 454 0.95 12.58 -16.15
C GLU A 454 0.33 13.10 -14.85
N GLY A 455 1.17 13.64 -13.97
CA GLY A 455 0.70 14.15 -12.69
C GLY A 455 -0.01 15.50 -12.78
N GLU A 456 -0.89 15.76 -11.83
CA GLU A 456 -1.41 17.11 -11.56
C GLU A 456 -0.51 17.83 -10.54
N PRO A 457 -0.35 19.17 -10.63
CA PRO A 457 0.42 19.93 -9.67
C PRO A 457 -0.09 19.77 -8.24
N LEU A 458 0.78 19.28 -7.36
CA LEU A 458 0.58 19.28 -5.90
C LEU A 458 0.44 20.69 -5.37
N ILE A 459 1.32 21.58 -5.87
CA ILE A 459 1.32 23.02 -5.64
C ILE A 459 1.86 23.72 -6.90
N ARG A 460 1.51 25.01 -7.05
CA ARG A 460 2.14 25.94 -7.99
C ARG A 460 2.66 27.13 -7.20
N LEU A 461 3.91 27.52 -7.44
CA LEU A 461 4.59 28.62 -6.75
C LEU A 461 5.00 29.65 -7.80
N ARG A 462 4.54 30.90 -7.67
CA ARG A 462 5.09 32.00 -8.46
C ARG A 462 6.34 32.50 -7.74
N MET A 463 7.50 32.26 -8.32
CA MET A 463 8.80 32.60 -7.75
C MET A 463 9.40 33.78 -8.53
N PRO A 464 9.44 35.00 -7.97
CA PRO A 464 10.19 36.11 -8.55
C PRO A 464 11.68 35.79 -8.78
N ARG A 465 12.37 36.63 -9.56
CA ARG A 465 13.82 36.52 -9.72
C ARG A 465 14.52 36.52 -8.36
N GLY A 466 15.39 35.54 -8.12
CA GLY A 466 16.16 35.40 -6.88
C GLY A 466 15.35 34.88 -5.69
N ASP A 467 14.07 34.55 -5.87
CA ASP A 467 13.22 34.01 -4.80
C ASP A 467 13.69 32.61 -4.38
N ARG A 468 13.50 32.31 -3.09
CA ARG A 468 13.86 31.04 -2.46
C ARG A 468 12.67 30.47 -1.71
N ARG A 469 12.29 29.25 -2.04
CA ARG A 469 11.14 28.56 -1.44
C ARG A 469 11.58 27.20 -0.92
N LEU A 470 11.38 26.96 0.37
CA LEU A 470 11.54 25.64 0.95
C LEU A 470 10.23 24.86 0.83
N VAL A 471 10.24 23.77 0.09
CA VAL A 471 9.11 22.86 -0.07
C VAL A 471 9.48 21.51 0.54
N GLN A 472 8.59 20.95 1.35
CA GLN A 472 8.68 19.57 1.83
C GLN A 472 7.58 18.76 1.18
N VAL A 473 7.92 17.60 0.63
CA VAL A 473 6.98 16.61 0.13
C VAL A 473 7.23 15.32 0.90
N ASP A 474 6.20 14.81 1.55
CA ASP A 474 6.31 13.58 2.31
C ASP A 474 5.08 12.68 2.15
N PHE A 475 5.32 11.39 2.06
CA PHE A 475 4.28 10.36 1.89
C PHE A 475 4.81 9.01 2.36
N ILE A 476 3.90 8.14 2.78
CA ILE A 476 4.23 6.75 3.07
C ILE A 476 3.82 5.95 1.84
N TYR A 477 4.77 5.24 1.22
CA TYR A 477 4.52 4.52 0.00
C TYR A 477 3.41 3.47 0.23
N PRO A 478 2.22 3.66 -0.37
CA PRO A 478 1.03 2.95 0.06
C PRO A 478 1.03 1.52 -0.52
N PRO A 479 0.53 0.54 0.24
CA PRO A 479 0.30 -0.78 -0.33
C PRO A 479 -0.81 -0.69 -1.39
N ASP A 480 -0.88 -1.68 -2.28
CA ASP A 480 -1.67 -1.66 -3.52
C ASP A 480 -1.19 -0.64 -4.58
N SER A 481 0.04 -0.13 -4.45
CA SER A 481 0.71 0.64 -5.51
C SER A 481 1.70 -0.22 -6.28
N THR A 482 1.86 0.09 -7.57
CA THR A 482 2.85 -0.53 -8.46
C THR A 482 3.96 0.48 -8.72
N PRO A 483 5.20 0.21 -8.26
CA PRO A 483 6.33 1.08 -8.56
C PRO A 483 6.75 0.99 -10.03
N PRO A 484 7.54 1.95 -10.52
CA PRO A 484 7.98 3.18 -9.85
C PRO A 484 7.15 4.44 -10.21
N GLN A 485 7.34 5.51 -9.43
CA GLN A 485 6.83 6.86 -9.70
C GLN A 485 8.00 7.85 -9.81
N VAL A 486 7.73 9.11 -10.14
CA VAL A 486 8.71 10.21 -10.08
C VAL A 486 8.15 11.43 -9.34
N LEU A 487 9.00 12.17 -8.64
CA LEU A 487 8.73 13.53 -8.17
C LEU A 487 9.31 14.52 -9.18
N THR A 488 8.50 15.41 -9.73
CA THR A 488 8.91 16.36 -10.77
C THR A 488 8.81 17.80 -10.30
N VAL A 489 9.87 18.57 -10.52
CA VAL A 489 9.89 20.04 -10.47
C VAL A 489 9.81 20.55 -11.90
N ARG A 490 8.79 21.32 -12.24
CA ARG A 490 8.57 21.83 -13.60
C ARG A 490 8.32 23.34 -13.57
N SER A 491 9.04 24.09 -14.40
CA SER A 491 8.73 25.51 -14.64
C SER A 491 7.76 25.60 -15.80
N LEU A 492 6.58 26.18 -15.55
CA LEU A 492 5.51 26.30 -16.54
C LEU A 492 5.81 27.45 -17.51
N ASP A 493 5.51 27.25 -18.79
CA ASP A 493 5.51 28.35 -19.77
C ASP A 493 4.36 29.32 -19.49
N GLU A 494 4.60 30.62 -19.65
CA GLU A 494 3.60 31.66 -19.40
C GLU A 494 2.38 31.58 -20.36
N GLU A 495 2.51 30.90 -21.51
CA GLU A 495 1.38 30.63 -22.42
C GLU A 495 0.42 29.55 -21.91
N LEU A 496 0.88 28.60 -21.07
CA LEU A 496 0.03 27.53 -20.49
C LEU A 496 -0.79 27.99 -19.27
N LEU A 497 -0.65 29.27 -18.88
CA LEU A 497 -1.39 29.90 -17.78
C LEU A 497 -2.52 30.81 -18.28
N ARG A 498 -2.71 30.96 -19.59
CA ARG A 498 -3.76 31.78 -20.21
C ARG A 498 -4.97 30.96 -20.63
#